data_AF-A0A158H4J3-F1
#
_entry.id   AF-A0A158H4J3-F1
#
_cell.length_a   1.000
_cell.length_b   1.000
_cell.length_c   1.000
_cell.angle_alpha   90.00
_cell.angle_beta   90.00
_cell.angle_gamma   90.00
#
_symmetry.space_group_name_H-M   'P 1'
#
loop_
_entity.id
_entity.type
_entity.pdbx_description
1 polymer ?
#
loop_
_entity_poly.entity_id
_entity_poly.type
_entity_poly.pdbx_seq_one_letter_code
_entity_poly.pdbx_strand_id
1 'polypeptide(L)'
;MFFVFIVGWLFFIIITALIASSKNRSAGGWAALGALFGIFATVAIACCSKLPTDAELAAIREASPDVTKVCPRCAEKVKVAALACRFCNYEFDPASIPKKLEVTQLPWTLVHDHGGGYGVYSYRGDKLIYSSDGVKWKTSSFDNPAQAIAAVDGYR
;
A
#
# COMPACT_ATOMS: atom_id res chain seq x y z
N MET A 1 7.05 48.51 -9.86
CA MET A 1 7.98 47.35 -9.94
C MET A 1 7.95 46.50 -8.67
N PHE A 2 8.18 47.04 -7.48
CA PHE A 2 8.18 46.27 -6.22
C PHE A 2 6.85 45.56 -5.91
N PHE A 3 5.72 46.23 -6.16
CA PHE A 3 4.38 45.64 -5.97
C PHE A 3 4.14 44.38 -6.81
N VAL A 4 4.56 44.39 -8.08
CA VAL A 4 4.42 43.24 -9.00
C VAL A 4 5.24 42.05 -8.51
N PHE A 5 6.42 42.31 -7.93
CA PHE A 5 7.27 41.28 -7.35
C PHE A 5 6.65 40.63 -6.12
N ILE A 6 6.06 41.42 -5.22
CA ILE A 6 5.35 40.90 -4.02
C ILE A 6 4.13 40.07 -4.42
N VAL A 7 3.32 40.55 -5.36
CA VAL A 7 2.12 39.81 -5.82
C VAL A 7 2.51 38.50 -6.49
N GLY A 8 3.54 38.51 -7.35
CA GLY A 8 4.07 37.29 -7.95
C GLY A 8 4.61 36.31 -6.91
N TRP A 9 5.37 36.80 -5.92
CA TRP A 9 5.92 35.98 -4.84
C TRP A 9 4.82 35.33 -3.98
N LEU A 10 3.78 36.09 -3.60
CA LEU A 10 2.62 35.55 -2.88
C LEU A 10 1.86 34.49 -3.68
N PHE A 11 1.73 34.68 -5.00
CA PHE A 11 1.09 33.70 -5.88
C PHE A 11 1.82 32.35 -5.87
N PHE A 12 3.16 32.36 -5.92
CA PHE A 12 3.96 31.13 -5.85
C PHE A 12 3.87 30.42 -4.49
N ILE A 13 3.78 31.18 -3.38
CA ILE A 13 3.57 30.62 -2.04
C ILE A 13 2.23 29.86 -1.99
N ILE A 14 1.16 30.50 -2.46
CA ILE A 14 -0.19 29.93 -2.44
C ILE A 14 -0.24 28.67 -3.32
N ILE A 15 0.31 28.71 -4.54
CA ILE A 15 0.35 27.54 -5.42
C ILE A 15 1.11 26.39 -4.77
N THR A 16 2.27 26.66 -4.19
CA THR A 16 3.09 25.62 -3.53
C THR A 16 2.32 24.96 -2.38
N ALA A 17 1.59 25.75 -1.59
CA ALA A 17 0.73 25.25 -0.51
C ALA A 17 -0.43 24.38 -1.02
N LEU A 18 -1.10 24.81 -2.10
CA LEU A 18 -2.22 24.07 -2.71
C LEU A 18 -1.76 22.73 -3.30
N ILE A 19 -0.64 22.72 -4.03
CA ILE A 19 -0.08 21.48 -4.59
C ILE A 19 0.32 20.52 -3.46
N ALA A 20 0.94 21.02 -2.39
CA ALA A 20 1.29 20.21 -1.23
C ALA A 20 0.05 19.59 -0.55
N SER A 21 -1.01 20.38 -0.39
CA SER A 21 -2.28 19.90 0.19
C SER A 21 -2.91 18.80 -0.67
N SER A 22 -2.89 18.93 -1.99
CA SER A 22 -3.44 17.92 -2.91
C SER A 22 -2.66 16.59 -2.94
N LYS A 23 -1.41 16.62 -2.44
CA LYS A 23 -0.50 15.46 -2.38
C LYS A 23 -0.40 14.87 -0.97
N ASN A 24 -1.31 15.22 -0.06
CA ASN A 24 -1.32 14.80 1.34
C ASN A 24 -0.01 15.13 2.08
N ARG A 25 0.59 16.29 1.79
CA ARG A 25 1.77 16.80 2.50
C ARG A 25 1.40 18.05 3.31
N SER A 26 2.26 18.40 4.28
CA SER A 26 2.06 19.56 5.14
C SER A 26 2.04 20.87 4.35
N ALA A 27 0.85 21.41 4.11
CA ALA A 27 0.67 22.66 3.36
C ALA A 27 1.45 23.82 3.99
N GLY A 28 1.46 23.93 5.32
CA GLY A 28 2.21 24.97 6.04
C GLY A 28 3.73 24.85 5.89
N GLY A 29 4.29 23.64 5.92
CA GLY A 29 5.73 23.42 5.74
C GLY A 29 6.18 23.75 4.31
N TRP A 30 5.40 23.35 3.32
CA TRP A 30 5.69 23.64 1.91
C TRP A 30 5.40 25.09 1.52
N ALA A 31 4.46 25.77 2.17
CA ALA A 31 4.26 27.22 2.01
C ALA A 31 5.48 28.02 2.49
N ALA A 32 6.07 27.64 3.65
CA ALA A 32 7.29 28.26 4.16
C ALA A 32 8.49 28.03 3.21
N LEU A 33 8.62 26.83 2.64
CA LEU A 33 9.61 26.53 1.60
C LEU A 33 9.36 27.34 0.32
N GLY A 34 8.10 27.50 -0.10
CA GLY A 34 7.71 28.38 -1.21
C GLY A 34 8.07 29.84 -0.96
N ALA A 35 7.97 30.32 0.28
CA ALA A 35 8.36 31.68 0.64
C ALA A 35 9.88 31.89 0.57
N LEU A 36 10.66 30.89 0.99
CA LEU A 36 12.13 30.94 1.00
C LEU A 36 12.76 30.69 -0.38
N PHE A 37 12.26 29.72 -1.13
CA PHE A 37 12.88 29.22 -2.37
C PHE A 37 12.05 29.49 -3.64
N GLY A 38 10.87 30.11 -3.52
CA GLY A 38 10.04 30.52 -4.64
C GLY A 38 9.68 29.36 -5.58
N ILE A 39 9.94 29.57 -6.86
CA ILE A 39 9.60 28.62 -7.93
C ILE A 39 10.28 27.25 -7.77
N PHE A 40 11.48 27.18 -7.17
CA PHE A 40 12.19 25.91 -7.00
C PHE A 40 11.43 24.96 -6.06
N ALA A 41 10.80 25.49 -5.02
CA ALA A 41 9.95 24.71 -4.12
C ALA A 41 8.70 24.18 -4.86
N THR A 42 8.12 24.98 -5.75
CA THR A 42 6.97 24.58 -6.57
C THR A 42 7.32 23.42 -7.52
N VAL A 43 8.48 23.46 -8.17
CA VAL A 43 8.95 22.37 -9.05
C VAL A 43 9.20 21.09 -8.24
N ALA A 44 9.87 21.20 -7.08
CA ALA A 44 10.14 20.05 -6.23
C ALA A 44 8.87 19.33 -5.77
N ILE A 45 7.84 20.07 -5.34
CA ILE A 45 6.57 19.47 -4.92
C ILE A 45 5.76 18.91 -6.11
N ALA A 46 5.88 19.52 -7.30
CA ALA A 46 5.24 19.02 -8.50
C ALA A 46 5.77 17.63 -8.90
N CYS A 47 7.09 17.43 -8.84
CA CYS A 47 7.76 16.16 -9.14
C CYS A 47 7.54 15.08 -8.07
N CYS A 48 7.21 15.44 -6.83
CA CYS A 48 6.95 14.47 -5.78
C CYS A 48 5.63 13.70 -5.99
N SER A 49 5.61 12.41 -5.68
CA SER A 49 4.37 11.62 -5.63
C SER A 49 3.50 11.98 -4.41
N LYS A 50 2.21 11.61 -4.49
CA LYS A 50 1.25 11.73 -3.38
C LYS A 50 1.69 10.81 -2.24
N LEU A 51 1.58 11.28 -1.00
CA LEU A 51 1.77 10.40 0.16
C LEU A 51 0.51 9.57 0.40
N PRO A 52 0.67 8.32 0.87
CA PRO A 52 -0.45 7.51 1.35
C PRO A 52 -1.15 8.26 2.48
N THR A 53 -2.47 8.17 2.47
CA THR A 53 -3.34 8.84 3.43
C THR A 53 -3.20 8.19 4.81
N ASP A 54 -3.50 8.90 5.91
CA ASP A 54 -3.46 8.32 7.26
C ASP A 54 -4.35 7.07 7.38
N ALA A 55 -5.47 7.03 6.65
CA ALA A 55 -6.34 5.85 6.55
C ALA A 55 -5.67 4.67 5.84
N GLU A 56 -4.91 4.90 4.75
CA GLU A 56 -4.14 3.85 4.07
C GLU A 56 -2.97 3.37 4.95
N LEU A 57 -2.30 4.28 5.64
CA LEU A 57 -1.26 3.95 6.62
C LEU A 57 -1.82 3.13 7.79
N ALA A 58 -3.02 3.45 8.27
CA ALA A 58 -3.73 2.68 9.28
C ALA A 58 -4.09 1.28 8.74
N ALA A 59 -4.64 1.18 7.53
CA ALA A 59 -4.96 -0.09 6.89
C ALA A 59 -3.71 -0.97 6.67
N ILE A 60 -2.56 -0.39 6.29
CA ILE A 60 -1.29 -1.13 6.16
C ILE A 60 -0.80 -1.65 7.52
N ARG A 61 -0.93 -0.84 8.58
CA ARG A 61 -0.58 -1.23 9.96
C ARG A 61 -1.51 -2.32 10.50
N GLU A 62 -2.80 -2.27 10.16
CA GLU A 62 -3.77 -3.29 10.54
C GLU A 62 -3.63 -4.57 9.71
N ALA A 63 -3.33 -4.47 8.41
CA ALA A 63 -3.12 -5.60 7.51
C ALA A 63 -1.79 -6.33 7.76
N SER A 64 -0.84 -5.67 8.43
CA SER A 64 0.37 -6.27 8.95
C SER A 64 0.31 -6.23 10.47
N PRO A 65 -0.60 -6.97 11.11
CA PRO A 65 -0.63 -6.96 12.55
C PRO A 65 0.72 -7.58 12.94
N ASP A 66 1.55 -6.79 13.62
CA ASP A 66 2.81 -7.22 14.24
C ASP A 66 2.47 -8.14 15.42
N VAL A 67 1.61 -9.14 15.19
CA VAL A 67 1.20 -10.12 16.16
C VAL A 67 2.44 -10.94 16.44
N THR A 68 2.88 -10.86 17.68
CA THR A 68 3.99 -11.64 18.20
C THR A 68 3.46 -12.77 19.05
N LYS A 69 4.03 -13.96 18.91
CA LYS A 69 3.87 -15.09 19.83
C LYS A 69 5.10 -15.18 20.73
N VAL A 70 4.92 -15.73 21.93
CA VAL A 70 6.02 -16.00 22.85
C VAL A 70 6.60 -17.38 22.54
N CYS A 71 7.93 -17.46 22.41
CA CYS A 71 8.60 -18.74 22.22
C CYS A 71 8.55 -19.57 23.52
N PRO A 72 8.10 -20.84 23.50
CA PRO A 72 8.00 -21.65 24.71
C PRO A 72 9.36 -22.07 25.30
N ARG A 73 10.45 -21.99 24.52
CA ARG A 73 11.79 -22.37 24.98
C ARG A 73 12.60 -21.23 25.59
N CYS A 74 12.55 -20.03 25.00
CA CYS A 74 13.38 -18.90 25.42
C CYS A 74 12.58 -17.69 25.91
N ALA A 75 11.25 -17.79 25.93
CA ALA A 75 10.32 -16.72 26.33
C ALA A 75 10.42 -15.41 25.52
N GLU A 76 11.19 -15.41 24.43
CA GLU A 76 11.36 -14.23 23.59
C GLU A 76 10.14 -13.99 22.68
N LYS A 77 9.88 -12.73 22.35
CA LYS A 77 8.77 -12.35 21.46
C LYS A 77 9.20 -12.54 20.00
N VAL A 78 8.48 -13.39 19.28
CA VAL A 78 8.75 -13.70 17.87
C VAL A 78 7.52 -13.41 17.04
N LYS A 79 7.68 -13.00 15.78
CA LYS A 79 6.56 -12.82 14.85
C LYS A 79 5.73 -14.10 14.76
N VAL A 80 4.41 -13.98 14.75
CA VAL A 80 3.49 -15.13 14.65
C VAL A 80 3.77 -15.98 13.41
N ALA A 81 4.13 -15.33 12.30
CA ALA A 81 4.51 -15.97 11.03
C ALA A 81 5.86 -16.71 11.06
N ALA A 82 6.65 -16.63 12.14
CA ALA A 82 7.96 -17.29 12.20
C ALA A 82 7.84 -18.80 12.34
N LEU A 83 8.51 -19.53 11.44
CA LEU A 83 8.67 -20.99 11.47
C LEU A 83 9.72 -21.42 12.50
N ALA A 84 10.74 -20.61 12.73
CA ALA A 84 11.76 -20.86 13.74
C ALA A 84 12.05 -19.60 14.57
N CYS A 85 12.35 -19.80 15.86
CA CYS A 85 12.78 -18.72 16.73
C CYS A 85 14.21 -18.30 16.39
N ARG A 86 14.44 -17.02 16.07
CA ARG A 86 15.78 -16.48 15.75
C ARG A 86 16.79 -16.59 16.91
N PHE A 87 16.32 -16.69 18.14
CA PHE A 87 17.18 -16.64 19.34
C PHE A 87 17.62 -18.03 19.79
N CYS A 88 16.71 -19.01 19.76
CA CYS A 88 16.98 -20.35 20.27
C CYS A 88 16.82 -21.45 19.21
N ASN A 89 16.53 -21.12 17.95
CA ASN A 89 16.25 -22.06 16.86
C ASN A 89 15.18 -23.11 17.20
N TYR A 90 14.23 -22.78 18.10
CA TYR A 90 13.06 -23.63 18.29
C TYR A 90 12.17 -23.56 17.04
N GLU A 91 11.90 -24.71 16.45
CA GLU A 91 10.98 -24.87 15.33
C GLU A 91 9.54 -24.90 15.86
N PHE A 92 8.71 -24.03 15.31
CA PHE A 92 7.29 -23.99 15.62
C PHE A 92 6.53 -24.94 14.69
N ASP A 93 5.47 -25.55 15.21
CA ASP A 93 4.58 -26.36 14.39
C ASP A 93 3.97 -25.49 13.27
N PRO A 94 4.18 -25.82 11.98
CA PRO A 94 3.61 -25.06 10.88
C PRO A 94 2.07 -25.01 10.92
N ALA A 95 1.39 -25.98 11.53
CA ALA A 95 -0.06 -25.95 11.71
C ALA A 95 -0.53 -24.89 12.73
N SER A 96 0.35 -24.50 13.66
CA SER A 96 0.09 -23.46 14.66
C SER A 96 0.30 -22.03 14.12
N ILE A 97 0.86 -21.90 12.92
CA ILE A 97 1.12 -20.62 12.29
C ILE A 97 -0.12 -20.23 11.49
N PRO A 98 -0.78 -19.10 11.78
CA PRO A 98 -1.89 -18.64 10.96
C PRO A 98 -1.36 -18.43 9.56
N LYS A 99 -1.87 -19.27 8.66
CA LYS A 99 -1.57 -19.27 7.25
C LYS A 99 -2.08 -17.93 6.71
N LYS A 100 -1.19 -16.94 6.57
CA LYS A 100 -1.50 -15.66 5.91
C LYS A 100 -2.14 -16.04 4.59
N LEU A 101 -3.44 -15.77 4.43
CA LEU A 101 -4.31 -16.16 3.31
C LEU A 101 -3.47 -16.53 2.09
N GLU A 102 -3.25 -17.83 1.92
CA GLU A 102 -2.34 -18.37 0.92
C GLU A 102 -3.01 -18.21 -0.45
N VAL A 103 -2.84 -17.03 -1.06
CA VAL A 103 -3.25 -16.71 -2.44
C VAL A 103 -2.63 -17.70 -3.46
N THR A 104 -1.62 -18.47 -3.03
CA THR A 104 -0.88 -19.46 -3.78
C THR A 104 -1.54 -20.82 -3.97
N GLN A 105 -2.68 -21.14 -3.31
CA GLN A 105 -3.39 -22.41 -3.57
C GLN A 105 -4.48 -22.32 -4.64
N LEU A 106 -4.66 -21.13 -5.23
CA LEU A 106 -5.68 -20.92 -6.25
C LEU A 106 -5.13 -21.40 -7.61
N PRO A 107 -5.98 -21.98 -8.47
CA PRO A 107 -5.56 -22.63 -9.72
C PRO A 107 -5.08 -21.66 -10.82
N TRP A 108 -4.67 -20.46 -10.43
CA TRP A 108 -4.29 -19.36 -11.31
C TRP A 108 -2.77 -19.13 -11.29
N THR A 109 -2.22 -18.68 -12.41
CA THR A 109 -0.78 -18.38 -12.52
C THR A 109 -0.55 -16.88 -12.35
N LEU A 110 0.34 -16.49 -11.44
CA LEU A 110 0.75 -15.09 -11.29
C LEU A 110 1.44 -14.61 -12.57
N VAL A 111 0.91 -13.55 -13.18
CA VAL A 111 1.45 -12.96 -14.42
C VAL A 111 2.34 -11.76 -14.08
N HIS A 112 1.87 -10.89 -13.18
CA HIS A 112 2.60 -9.71 -12.73
C HIS A 112 2.41 -9.50 -11.22
N ASP A 113 3.52 -9.36 -10.50
CA ASP A 113 3.55 -8.97 -9.09
C ASP A 113 3.82 -7.46 -8.99
N HIS A 114 2.96 -6.74 -8.27
CA HIS A 114 3.15 -5.31 -7.98
C HIS A 114 3.53 -5.04 -6.52
N GLY A 115 3.64 -6.08 -5.69
CA GLY A 115 3.88 -5.98 -4.26
C GLY A 115 2.65 -5.47 -3.49
N GLY A 116 2.70 -5.53 -2.16
CA GLY A 116 1.66 -4.95 -1.30
C GLY A 116 0.29 -5.64 -1.33
N GLY A 117 0.22 -6.87 -1.86
CA GLY A 117 -1.05 -7.59 -2.03
C GLY A 117 -1.78 -7.24 -3.33
N TYR A 118 -1.12 -6.61 -4.31
CA TYR A 118 -1.66 -6.36 -5.64
C TYR A 118 -0.97 -7.26 -6.67
N GLY A 119 -1.74 -7.88 -7.56
CA GLY A 119 -1.18 -8.75 -8.58
C GLY A 119 -2.17 -9.10 -9.68
N VAL A 120 -1.65 -9.37 -10.88
CA VAL A 120 -2.44 -9.87 -12.00
C VAL A 120 -2.26 -11.38 -12.08
N TYR A 121 -3.37 -12.11 -11.99
CA TYR A 121 -3.42 -13.56 -12.08
C TYR A 121 -4.12 -13.99 -13.38
N SER A 122 -3.70 -15.11 -13.95
CA SER A 122 -4.34 -15.72 -15.11
C SER A 122 -5.00 -17.03 -14.71
N TYR A 123 -6.29 -17.16 -15.00
CA TYR A 123 -7.03 -18.40 -14.78
C TYR A 123 -7.76 -18.80 -16.08
N ARG A 124 -7.48 -20.00 -16.60
CA ARG A 124 -8.09 -20.53 -17.84
C ARG A 124 -8.06 -19.56 -19.04
N GLY A 125 -7.04 -18.68 -19.10
CA GLY A 125 -6.87 -17.69 -20.17
C GLY A 125 -7.50 -16.32 -19.90
N ASP A 126 -8.23 -16.16 -18.80
CA ASP A 126 -8.78 -14.88 -18.35
C ASP A 126 -7.84 -14.19 -17.35
N LYS A 127 -7.72 -12.85 -17.44
CA LYS A 127 -6.94 -12.03 -16.49
C LYS A 127 -7.81 -11.55 -15.34
N LEU A 128 -7.30 -11.74 -14.13
CA LEU A 128 -7.91 -11.36 -12.85
C LEU A 128 -6.98 -10.37 -12.17
N ILE A 129 -7.52 -9.26 -11.68
CA ILE A 129 -6.75 -8.22 -10.99
C ILE A 129 -7.07 -8.32 -9.50
N TYR A 130 -6.06 -8.59 -8.69
CA TYR A 130 -6.18 -8.66 -7.24
C TYR A 130 -5.80 -7.31 -6.61
N SER A 131 -6.66 -6.82 -5.73
CA SER A 131 -6.52 -5.57 -4.97
C SER A 131 -6.83 -5.82 -3.49
N SER A 132 -6.47 -4.87 -2.64
CA SER A 132 -6.92 -4.81 -1.24
C SER A 132 -8.45 -4.87 -1.11
N ASP A 133 -9.16 -4.38 -2.13
CA ASP A 133 -10.63 -4.27 -2.17
C ASP A 133 -11.30 -5.50 -2.80
N GLY A 134 -10.55 -6.56 -3.11
CA GLY A 134 -11.06 -7.79 -3.70
C GLY A 134 -10.48 -8.11 -5.08
N VAL A 135 -11.19 -8.98 -5.82
CA VAL A 135 -10.79 -9.50 -7.13
C VAL A 135 -11.66 -8.91 -8.21
N LYS A 136 -11.04 -8.31 -9.24
CA LYS A 136 -11.75 -7.78 -10.41
C LYS A 136 -11.57 -8.69 -11.61
N TRP A 137 -12.67 -8.96 -12.31
CA TRP A 137 -12.69 -9.67 -13.58
C TRP A 137 -13.64 -8.96 -14.54
N LYS A 138 -13.16 -8.55 -15.71
CA LYS A 138 -13.91 -7.74 -16.67
C LYS A 138 -14.53 -6.50 -15.99
N THR A 139 -15.85 -6.40 -15.95
CA THR A 139 -16.62 -5.30 -15.33
C THR A 139 -17.10 -5.64 -13.91
N SER A 140 -16.82 -6.84 -13.41
CA SER A 140 -17.33 -7.33 -12.12
C SER A 140 -16.24 -7.29 -11.04
N SER A 141 -16.65 -6.94 -9.82
CA SER A 141 -15.82 -6.97 -8.62
C SER A 141 -16.33 -8.04 -7.67
N PHE A 142 -15.43 -8.81 -7.08
CA PHE A 142 -15.72 -9.93 -6.19
C PHE A 142 -14.96 -9.76 -4.88
N ASP A 143 -15.60 -10.09 -3.77
CA ASP A 143 -15.01 -9.91 -2.43
C ASP A 143 -13.95 -10.98 -2.15
N ASN A 144 -14.09 -12.16 -2.77
CA ASN A 144 -13.15 -13.25 -2.60
C ASN A 144 -12.79 -13.95 -3.94
N PRO A 145 -11.62 -14.60 -3.99
CA PRO A 145 -11.20 -15.38 -5.15
C PRO A 145 -12.16 -16.46 -5.62
N ALA A 146 -12.85 -17.14 -4.69
CA ALA A 146 -13.73 -18.25 -5.02
C ALA A 146 -14.95 -17.79 -5.84
N GLN A 147 -15.50 -16.61 -5.51
CA GLN A 147 -16.59 -15.99 -6.28
C GLN A 147 -16.14 -15.61 -7.68
N ALA A 148 -14.94 -15.04 -7.83
CA ALA A 148 -14.40 -14.71 -9.14
C ALA A 148 -14.21 -15.97 -10.00
N ILE A 149 -13.74 -17.08 -9.42
CA ILE A 149 -13.60 -18.36 -10.11
C ILE A 149 -14.96 -18.91 -10.55
N ALA A 150 -15.96 -18.93 -9.65
CA ALA A 150 -17.30 -19.40 -9.98
C ALA A 150 -17.92 -18.58 -11.13
N ALA A 151 -17.65 -17.27 -11.18
CA ALA A 151 -18.11 -16.42 -12.27
C ALA A 151 -17.40 -16.70 -13.60
N VAL A 152 -16.09 -16.97 -13.59
CA VAL A 152 -15.33 -17.37 -14.79
C VAL A 152 -15.81 -18.73 -15.31
N ASP A 153 -15.99 -19.69 -14.42
CA ASP A 153 -16.41 -21.05 -14.77
C ASP A 153 -17.88 -21.09 -15.25
N GLY A 154 -18.76 -20.24 -14.72
CA GLY A 154 -20.15 -20.13 -15.19
C GLY A 154 -20.35 -19.34 -16.49
N TYR A 155 -19.31 -18.64 -16.97
CA TYR A 155 -19.37 -17.91 -18.24
C TYR A 155 -18.98 -18.75 -19.46
N ARG A 156 -18.41 -19.94 -19.23
CA ARG A 156 -18.06 -20.91 -20.29
C ARG A 156 -19.10 -22.01 -20.39
#